data_AF-A0A3L8DBI2-F1
#
_entry.id   AF-A0A3L8DBI2-F1
#
_cell.length_a   1.000
_cell.length_b   1.000
_cell.length_c   1.000
_cell.angle_alpha   90.00
_cell.angle_beta   90.00
_cell.angle_gamma   90.00
#
_symmetry.space_group_name_H-M   'P 1'
#
loop_
_entity.id
_entity.type
_entity.pdbx_description
1 polymer ?
#
loop_
_entity_poly.entity_id
_entity_poly.type
_entity_poly.pdbx_seq_one_letter_code
_entity_poly.pdbx_strand_id
1 'polypeptide(L)'
;MDVTPQRVISGLFLFTLATLHLGYARNGPNYYGKLIGPLQEYAHGIKGKAYAVDDATIFIKGFYYDGTGPDAYFWVGNSSMPSPDGYIVPYPETDKDSDPQVLQAYNNTDIILRLPGGKRIRDIKWLSVWCRRFTVSEIAVDQ
;
A
#
# COMPACT_ATOMS: atom_id res chain seq x y z
N MET A 1 24.16 74.54 -24.66
CA MET A 1 23.09 73.56 -24.40
C MET A 1 23.48 72.31 -25.19
N ASP A 2 24.60 71.66 -24.90
CA ASP A 2 24.92 70.82 -23.73
C ASP A 2 24.02 69.59 -23.62
N VAL A 3 24.49 68.47 -24.20
CA VAL A 3 24.52 67.14 -23.56
C VAL A 3 25.54 66.25 -24.29
N THR A 4 26.59 65.86 -23.56
CA THR A 4 27.59 64.83 -23.90
C THR A 4 27.03 63.40 -23.71
N PRO A 5 27.66 62.36 -24.29
CA PRO A 5 27.14 61.00 -24.40
C PRO A 5 27.65 60.05 -23.30
N GLN A 6 26.85 59.04 -22.91
CA GLN A 6 27.27 58.06 -21.90
C GLN A 6 26.51 56.72 -22.09
N ARG A 7 27.14 55.69 -22.67
CA ARG A 7 27.80 54.51 -22.03
C ARG A 7 26.98 53.22 -22.04
N VAL A 8 27.42 52.31 -22.94
CA VAL A 8 27.82 50.90 -22.75
C VAL A 8 26.90 49.84 -22.07
N ILE A 9 27.03 48.62 -22.62
CA ILE A 9 26.90 47.26 -22.02
C ILE A 9 25.44 46.75 -21.93
N SER A 10 25.00 45.97 -22.93
CA SER A 10 25.12 44.49 -22.97
C SER A 10 24.58 43.81 -21.70
N GLY A 11 23.26 43.57 -21.70
CA GLY A 11 22.59 42.72 -20.73
C GLY A 11 21.93 41.57 -21.48
N LEU A 12 22.74 40.58 -21.89
CA LEU A 12 22.28 39.27 -22.28
C LEU A 12 21.44 38.72 -21.12
N PHE A 13 20.12 38.84 -21.21
CA PHE A 13 19.19 38.21 -20.28
C PHE A 13 19.31 36.70 -20.48
N LEU A 14 20.22 36.10 -19.71
CA LEU A 14 20.26 34.68 -19.44
C LEU A 14 18.90 34.32 -18.84
N PHE A 15 17.99 33.86 -19.69
CA PHE A 15 16.86 33.05 -19.28
C PHE A 15 17.45 31.81 -18.62
N THR A 16 17.61 31.87 -17.30
CA THR A 16 17.85 30.70 -16.48
C THR A 16 16.70 29.75 -16.74
N LEU A 17 16.98 28.71 -17.51
CA LEU A 17 16.09 27.58 -17.69
C LEU A 17 15.93 26.98 -16.30
N ALA A 18 14.88 27.40 -15.58
CA ALA A 18 14.41 26.72 -14.39
C ALA A 18 13.97 25.34 -14.86
N THR A 19 14.92 24.40 -14.88
CA THR A 19 14.63 23.00 -15.09
C THR A 19 13.64 22.62 -14.00
N LEU A 20 12.37 22.46 -14.37
CA LEU A 20 11.43 21.69 -13.58
C LEU A 20 12.09 20.33 -13.37
N HIS A 21 12.74 20.15 -12.23
CA HIS A 21 12.99 18.83 -11.70
C HIS A 21 11.63 18.30 -11.26
N LEU A 22 10.81 17.90 -12.24
CA LEU A 22 9.82 16.87 -11.99
C LEU A 22 10.67 15.65 -11.61
N GLY A 23 10.86 15.49 -10.31
CA GLY A 23 11.61 14.38 -9.75
C GLY A 23 10.92 13.10 -10.17
N TYR A 24 11.35 12.54 -11.29
CA TYR A 24 11.07 11.16 -11.62
C TYR A 24 11.70 10.33 -10.51
N ALA A 25 10.87 9.88 -9.57
CA ALA A 25 11.28 8.91 -8.57
C ALA A 25 11.87 7.73 -9.33
N ARG A 26 13.20 7.56 -9.26
CA ARG A 26 13.91 6.42 -9.83
C ARG A 26 13.67 5.25 -8.90
N ASN A 27 12.46 4.74 -8.92
CA ASN A 27 12.10 3.50 -8.26
C ASN A 27 12.90 2.40 -8.97
N GLY A 28 13.91 1.86 -8.29
CA GLY A 28 14.74 0.78 -8.83
C GLY A 28 13.89 -0.46 -9.15
N PRO A 29 14.46 -1.46 -9.84
CA PRO A 29 13.74 -2.64 -10.34
C PRO A 29 13.10 -3.56 -9.27
N ASN A 30 13.06 -3.15 -8.00
CA ASN A 30 12.46 -3.87 -6.88
C ASN A 30 11.72 -2.93 -5.91
N TYR A 31 11.22 -1.80 -6.41
CA TYR A 31 10.41 -0.90 -5.59
C TYR A 31 8.97 -1.41 -5.51
N TYR A 32 8.55 -1.81 -4.32
CA TYR A 32 7.21 -2.33 -4.05
C TYR A 32 6.28 -1.30 -3.39
N GLY A 33 6.75 -0.07 -3.17
CA GLY A 33 6.08 0.94 -2.36
C GLY A 33 6.76 1.19 -1.02
N LYS A 34 6.11 2.00 -0.17
CA LYS A 34 6.59 2.28 1.20
C LYS A 34 6.38 1.05 2.07
N LEU A 35 7.43 0.55 2.73
CA LEU A 35 7.28 -0.54 3.69
C LEU A 35 6.30 -0.14 4.80
N ILE A 36 5.29 -0.98 5.02
CA ILE A 36 4.36 -0.86 6.15
C ILE A 36 4.90 -1.71 7.30
N GLY A 37 5.23 -2.97 7.04
CA GLY A 37 5.81 -3.87 8.05
C GLY A 37 5.68 -5.35 7.70
N PRO A 38 6.28 -6.25 8.51
CA PRO A 38 6.03 -7.68 8.39
C PRO A 38 4.64 -8.06 8.87
N LEU A 39 4.07 -9.12 8.29
CA LEU A 39 2.94 -9.81 8.89
C LEU A 39 3.44 -10.61 10.12
N GLN A 40 2.74 -10.48 11.24
CA GLN A 40 3.08 -11.15 12.49
C GLN A 40 2.39 -12.52 12.59
N GLU A 41 3.17 -13.58 12.76
CA GLU A 41 2.66 -14.94 12.89
C GLU A 41 2.06 -15.16 14.29
N TYR A 42 0.75 -15.39 14.38
CA TYR A 42 0.08 -15.79 15.62
C TYR A 42 -0.47 -17.22 15.54
N ALA A 43 -1.00 -17.60 14.38
CA ALA A 43 -1.28 -18.99 14.02
C ALA A 43 -1.16 -19.14 12.49
N HIS A 44 -1.57 -20.30 11.97
CA HIS A 44 -1.67 -20.61 10.53
C HIS A 44 -0.47 -20.31 9.64
N GLY A 45 0.72 -20.16 10.24
CA GLY A 45 1.97 -19.89 9.59
C GLY A 45 2.10 -18.51 8.94
N ILE A 46 1.21 -17.54 9.22
CA ILE A 46 1.15 -16.32 8.38
C ILE A 46 2.49 -15.59 8.34
N LYS A 47 2.99 -15.39 7.12
CA LYS A 47 4.23 -14.65 6.83
C LYS A 47 4.02 -13.70 5.68
N GLY A 48 4.88 -12.70 5.58
CA GLY A 48 4.95 -11.77 4.46
C GLY A 48 5.44 -10.39 4.88
N LYS A 49 5.74 -9.53 3.92
CA LYS A 49 6.03 -8.11 4.15
C LYS A 49 5.07 -7.25 3.35
N ALA A 50 4.35 -6.37 4.03
CA ALA A 50 3.37 -5.46 3.43
C ALA A 50 4.03 -4.12 3.05
N TYR A 51 3.71 -3.64 1.84
CA TYR A 51 4.16 -2.38 1.26
C TYR A 51 2.95 -1.60 0.76
N ALA A 52 2.89 -0.30 1.03
CA ALA A 52 1.91 0.61 0.45
C ALA A 52 2.40 1.07 -0.92
N VAL A 53 1.77 0.57 -1.98
CA VAL A 53 2.10 0.92 -3.37
C VAL A 53 1.57 2.32 -3.69
N ASP A 54 0.33 2.60 -3.29
CA ASP A 54 -0.34 3.89 -3.39
C ASP A 54 -1.27 4.10 -2.18
N ASP A 55 -2.25 5.00 -2.27
CA ASP A 55 -3.14 5.32 -1.14
C ASP A 55 -4.17 4.23 -0.82
N ALA A 56 -4.39 3.25 -1.69
CA ALA A 56 -5.38 2.19 -1.55
C ALA A 56 -4.90 0.80 -2.04
N THR A 57 -3.64 0.65 -2.47
CA THR A 57 -3.05 -0.64 -2.88
C THR A 57 -1.95 -1.08 -1.92
N ILE A 58 -2.10 -2.30 -1.39
CA ILE A 58 -1.08 -2.98 -0.58
C ILE A 58 -0.46 -4.11 -1.40
N PHE A 59 0.87 -4.18 -1.43
CA PHE A 59 1.61 -5.32 -1.94
C PHE A 59 2.16 -6.14 -0.77
N ILE A 60 1.89 -7.44 -0.74
CA ILE A 60 2.45 -8.37 0.24
C ILE A 60 3.46 -9.26 -0.48
N LYS A 61 4.73 -9.13 -0.10
CA LYS A 61 5.82 -9.95 -0.61
C LYS A 61 5.95 -11.24 0.19
N GLY A 62 6.03 -12.38 -0.50
CA GLY A 62 6.31 -13.68 0.10
C GLY A 62 5.24 -14.12 1.10
N PHE A 63 3.97 -13.93 0.76
CA PHE A 63 2.86 -14.34 1.60
C PHE A 63 2.84 -15.86 1.79
N TYR A 64 2.60 -16.30 3.03
CA TYR A 64 2.32 -17.69 3.37
C TYR A 64 1.06 -17.75 4.22
N TYR A 65 0.24 -18.77 3.96
CA TYR A 65 -0.89 -19.17 4.79
C TYR A 65 -1.15 -20.66 4.59
N ASP A 66 -1.38 -21.41 5.67
CA ASP A 66 -1.59 -22.87 5.61
C ASP A 66 -2.94 -23.30 4.98
N GLY A 67 -3.89 -22.37 4.82
CA GLY A 67 -5.19 -22.63 4.19
C GLY A 67 -6.19 -23.40 5.06
N THR A 68 -5.95 -23.54 6.36
CA THR A 68 -6.78 -24.38 7.24
C THR A 68 -8.05 -23.68 7.75
N GLY A 69 -8.17 -22.36 7.55
CA GLY A 69 -9.36 -21.59 7.90
C GLY A 69 -10.48 -21.79 6.89
N PRO A 70 -11.65 -22.32 7.28
CA PRO A 70 -12.73 -22.68 6.35
C PRO A 70 -13.50 -21.48 5.78
N ASP A 71 -13.26 -20.27 6.28
CA ASP A 71 -13.94 -19.03 5.87
C ASP A 71 -13.03 -17.81 6.11
N ALA A 72 -11.77 -17.92 5.69
CA ALA A 72 -10.72 -16.94 5.87
C ALA A 72 -10.61 -15.93 4.72
N TYR A 73 -10.33 -14.67 5.03
CA TYR A 73 -10.19 -13.56 4.08
C TYR A 73 -9.08 -12.59 4.49
N PHE A 74 -8.59 -11.79 3.56
CA PHE A 74 -7.88 -10.57 3.95
C PHE A 74 -8.87 -9.59 4.56
N TRP A 75 -8.47 -8.98 5.67
CA TRP A 75 -9.34 -8.18 6.50
C TRP A 75 -8.60 -6.95 6.99
N VAL A 76 -9.26 -5.79 6.96
CA VAL A 76 -8.67 -4.52 7.39
C VAL A 76 -9.59 -3.79 8.35
N GLY A 77 -9.04 -2.98 9.23
CA GLY A 77 -9.85 -2.10 10.08
C GLY A 77 -9.07 -0.98 10.74
N ASN A 78 -9.79 -0.13 11.47
CA ASN A 78 -9.27 1.12 12.06
C ASN A 78 -9.38 1.13 13.61
N SER A 79 -9.83 0.03 14.21
CA SER A 79 -9.74 -0.20 15.65
C SER A 79 -8.28 -0.34 16.08
N SER A 80 -8.02 -0.23 17.39
CA SER A 80 -6.67 -0.43 17.95
C SER A 80 -6.13 -1.85 17.79
N MET A 81 -7.01 -2.83 17.58
CA MET A 81 -6.68 -4.24 17.36
C MET A 81 -7.62 -4.86 16.33
N PRO A 82 -7.22 -5.95 15.63
CA PRO A 82 -8.12 -6.69 14.75
C PRO A 82 -9.41 -7.10 15.44
N SER A 83 -10.53 -6.91 14.74
CA SER A 83 -11.87 -7.16 15.27
C SER A 83 -12.86 -7.59 14.16
N PRO A 84 -14.00 -8.20 14.53
CA PRO A 84 -15.06 -8.54 13.57
C PRO A 84 -15.60 -7.34 12.77
N ASP A 85 -15.50 -6.12 13.31
CA ASP A 85 -16.02 -4.88 12.70
C ASP A 85 -15.14 -4.34 11.56
N GLY A 86 -14.10 -5.07 11.15
CA GLY A 86 -13.30 -4.71 9.98
C GLY A 86 -14.03 -4.97 8.65
N TYR A 87 -13.28 -4.87 7.57
CA TYR A 87 -13.76 -5.00 6.21
C TYR A 87 -12.97 -6.07 5.47
N ILE A 88 -13.67 -6.94 4.73
CA ILE A 88 -13.05 -7.86 3.79
C ILE A 88 -12.36 -7.06 2.69
N VAL A 89 -11.13 -7.43 2.36
CA VAL A 89 -10.43 -7.02 1.14
C VAL A 89 -10.47 -8.22 0.18
N PRO A 90 -11.31 -8.20 -0.88
CA PRO A 90 -11.43 -9.33 -1.79
C PRO A 90 -10.09 -9.67 -2.44
N TYR A 91 -9.75 -10.95 -2.44
CA TYR A 91 -8.60 -11.47 -3.18
C TYR A 91 -8.93 -12.86 -3.76
N PRO A 92 -8.78 -13.07 -5.08
CA PRO A 92 -8.47 -12.05 -6.10
C PRO A 92 -9.53 -10.92 -6.12
N GLU A 93 -9.19 -9.79 -6.72
CA GLU A 93 -10.14 -8.67 -6.84
C GLU A 93 -11.36 -9.12 -7.66
N THR A 94 -12.55 -8.78 -7.17
CA THR A 94 -13.85 -9.12 -7.79
C THR A 94 -14.72 -7.87 -7.89
N ASP A 95 -15.77 -7.95 -8.70
CA ASP A 95 -16.80 -6.91 -8.76
C ASP A 95 -17.49 -6.72 -7.39
N LYS A 96 -18.01 -5.51 -7.14
CA LYS A 96 -18.61 -5.12 -5.85
C LYS A 96 -19.78 -6.00 -5.40
N ASP A 97 -20.49 -6.59 -6.36
CA ASP A 97 -21.68 -7.41 -6.12
C ASP A 97 -21.36 -8.92 -6.05
N SER A 98 -20.09 -9.30 -6.21
CA SER A 98 -19.65 -10.69 -6.10
C SER A 98 -19.26 -11.04 -4.67
N ASP A 99 -19.58 -12.26 -4.27
CA ASP A 99 -19.10 -12.80 -3.00
C ASP A 99 -17.57 -12.96 -3.04
N PRO A 100 -16.85 -12.54 -1.98
CA PRO A 100 -15.41 -12.71 -1.91
C PRO A 100 -15.05 -14.20 -1.81
N GLN A 101 -13.96 -14.58 -2.49
CA GLN A 101 -13.44 -15.94 -2.41
C GLN A 101 -12.76 -16.19 -1.05
N VAL A 102 -13.03 -17.37 -0.47
CA VAL A 102 -12.32 -17.85 0.72
C VAL A 102 -10.86 -18.11 0.37
N LEU A 103 -9.93 -17.67 1.22
CA LEU A 103 -8.52 -17.91 1.05
C LEU A 103 -8.19 -19.40 1.14
N GLN A 104 -7.38 -19.84 0.19
CA GLN A 104 -6.76 -21.16 0.17
C GLN A 104 -5.33 -21.09 0.72
N ALA A 105 -4.60 -22.20 0.69
CA ALA A 105 -3.20 -22.19 1.09
C ALA A 105 -2.33 -21.38 0.12
N TYR A 106 -1.38 -20.63 0.65
CA TYR A 106 -0.39 -19.88 -0.11
C TYR A 106 1.00 -20.20 0.42
N ASN A 107 1.96 -20.38 -0.49
CA ASN A 107 3.34 -20.65 -0.14
C ASN A 107 4.25 -19.68 -0.90
N ASN A 108 4.85 -18.74 -0.17
CA ASN A 108 5.76 -17.72 -0.70
C ASN A 108 5.21 -17.03 -1.97
N THR A 109 3.95 -16.58 -1.90
CA THR A 109 3.22 -15.97 -3.02
C THR A 109 3.18 -14.46 -2.87
N ASP A 110 3.42 -13.72 -3.95
CA ASP A 110 3.28 -12.26 -3.94
C ASP A 110 1.82 -11.87 -4.21
N ILE A 111 1.26 -10.98 -3.39
CA ILE A 111 -0.16 -10.62 -3.39
C ILE A 111 -0.32 -9.11 -3.56
N ILE A 112 -1.28 -8.70 -4.40
CA ILE A 112 -1.71 -7.31 -4.55
C ILE A 112 -3.14 -7.22 -4.01
N LEU A 113 -3.35 -6.36 -3.03
CA LEU A 113 -4.65 -6.10 -2.41
C LEU A 113 -5.08 -4.66 -2.71
N ARG A 114 -6.27 -4.50 -3.28
CA ARG A 114 -6.90 -3.19 -3.50
C ARG A 114 -7.97 -2.97 -2.43
N LEU A 115 -7.85 -1.90 -1.65
CA LEU A 115 -8.82 -1.59 -0.61
C LEU A 115 -10.20 -1.28 -1.22
N PRO A 116 -11.29 -1.89 -0.72
CA PRO A 116 -12.61 -1.72 -1.30
C PRO A 116 -13.24 -0.38 -0.92
N GLY A 117 -14.25 0.04 -1.69
CA GLY A 117 -15.15 1.14 -1.31
C GLY A 117 -14.48 2.50 -1.14
N GLY A 118 -13.37 2.77 -1.85
CA GLY A 118 -12.65 4.04 -1.77
C GLY A 118 -11.92 4.28 -0.45
N LYS A 119 -11.74 3.22 0.37
CA LYS A 119 -10.95 3.27 1.59
C LYS A 119 -9.47 3.52 1.26
N ARG A 120 -8.78 4.15 2.20
CA ARG A 120 -7.35 4.47 2.06
C ARG A 120 -6.54 3.80 3.16
N ILE A 121 -5.31 3.44 2.84
CA ILE A 121 -4.36 2.81 3.76
C ILE A 121 -4.15 3.67 5.01
N ARG A 122 -4.12 5.00 4.87
CA ARG A 122 -3.99 5.94 5.99
C ARG A 122 -5.13 5.87 7.02
N ASP A 123 -6.27 5.28 6.65
CA ASP A 123 -7.44 5.13 7.51
C ASP A 123 -7.55 3.70 8.08
N ILE A 124 -6.55 2.84 7.81
CA ILE A 124 -6.45 1.46 8.29
C ILE A 124 -5.31 1.35 9.29
N LYS A 125 -5.55 0.71 10.43
CA LYS A 125 -4.55 0.44 11.48
C LYS A 125 -4.00 -0.98 11.47
N TRP A 126 -4.70 -1.90 10.80
CA TRP A 126 -4.27 -3.29 10.74
C TRP A 126 -4.78 -3.97 9.46
N LEU A 127 -3.98 -4.91 8.97
CA LEU A 127 -4.29 -5.87 7.92
C LEU A 127 -4.08 -7.26 8.51
N SER A 128 -5.05 -8.14 8.33
CA SER A 128 -5.14 -9.44 8.97
C SER A 128 -5.64 -10.51 7.99
N VAL A 129 -5.33 -11.78 8.27
CA VAL A 129 -6.11 -12.90 7.77
C VAL A 129 -7.14 -13.25 8.83
N TRP A 130 -8.42 -13.10 8.49
CA TRP A 130 -9.52 -13.27 9.45
C TRP A 130 -10.48 -14.35 8.98
N CYS A 131 -10.78 -15.32 9.85
CA CYS A 131 -11.81 -16.33 9.62
C CYS A 131 -13.13 -15.88 10.26
N ARG A 132 -14.23 -15.70 9.51
CA ARG A 132 -15.47 -15.22 10.16
C ARG A 132 -16.12 -16.27 11.06
N ARG A 133 -15.77 -17.55 10.88
CA ARG A 133 -16.28 -18.66 11.70
C ARG A 133 -15.56 -18.81 13.03
N PHE A 134 -14.35 -18.27 13.16
CA PHE A 134 -13.54 -18.34 14.38
C PHE A 134 -13.03 -16.94 14.68
N THR A 135 -13.41 -16.36 15.81
CA THR A 135 -12.98 -15.01 16.25
C THR A 135 -11.49 -14.98 16.63
N VAL A 136 -10.61 -15.47 15.76
CA VAL A 136 -9.16 -15.53 15.94
C VAL A 136 -8.56 -14.48 15.03
N SER A 137 -8.02 -13.44 15.68
CA SER A 137 -7.32 -12.32 15.08
C SER A 137 -5.90 -12.74 14.70
N GLU A 138 -5.50 -12.56 13.45
CA GLU A 138 -4.08 -12.70 13.07
C GLU A 138 -3.60 -11.48 12.31
N ILE A 139 -2.84 -10.63 13.00
CA ILE A 139 -1.96 -9.55 12.53
C ILE A 139 -2.44 -8.11 12.76
N ALA A 140 -1.54 -7.35 13.41
CA ALA A 140 -1.44 -5.90 13.29
C ALA A 140 -0.17 -5.58 12.47
N VAL A 141 -0.30 -4.68 11.50
CA VAL A 141 0.87 -4.02 10.91
C VAL A 141 1.07 -2.77 11.75
N ASP A 142 2.03 -2.79 12.66
CA ASP A 142 2.35 -1.62 13.49
C ASP A 142 2.86 -0.52 12.56
N GLN A 143 2.14 0.61 12.50
CA GLN A 143 2.48 1.77 11.67
C GLN A 143 3.40 2.73 12.41
#